data_AF-A0A967IMU5-F1
#
_entry.id   AF-A0A967IMU5-F1
#
_cell.length_a   1.000
_cell.length_b   1.000
_cell.length_c   1.000
_cell.angle_alpha   90.00
_cell.angle_beta   90.00
_cell.angle_gamma   90.00
#
_symmetry.space_group_name_H-M   'P 1'
#
loop_
_entity.id
_entity.type
_entity.pdbx_description
1 polymer ?
#
loop_
_entity_poly.entity_id
_entity_poly.type
_entity_poly.pdbx_seq_one_letter_code
_entity_poly.pdbx_strand_id
1 'polypeptide(L)'
;YHWGDKSLIDKYEIIRKSGAEAVILVANETEGSILVREVASLPEEHRLPLISHWGVSGGAFTELTGDAIEKVDFSVVQTYSFFDNKRPENLKRFYATVKKLFDVNGPEDIPSPVG
;
A
#
# COMPACT_ATOMS: atom_id res chain seq x y z
N TYR A 1 11.27 -7.71 -11.73
CA TYR A 1 11.14 -8.09 -10.31
C TYR A 1 12.50 -8.51 -9.81
N HIS A 2 13.17 -7.67 -9.03
CA HIS A 2 14.34 -8.04 -8.25
C HIS A 2 13.89 -8.07 -6.79
N TRP A 3 13.60 -9.27 -6.29
CA TRP A 3 13.28 -9.47 -4.89
C TRP A 3 14.55 -9.22 -4.07
N GLY A 4 14.47 -8.36 -3.05
CA GLY A 4 15.60 -8.08 -2.13
C GLY A 4 16.48 -6.87 -2.46
N ASP A 5 16.00 -5.92 -3.28
CA ASP A 5 16.63 -4.61 -3.39
C ASP A 5 16.66 -3.95 -2.00
N LYS A 6 17.85 -3.54 -1.53
CA LYS A 6 18.02 -2.89 -0.21
C LYS A 6 17.72 -1.39 -0.21
N SER A 7 17.61 -0.82 -1.42
CA SER A 7 17.36 0.60 -1.65
C SER A 7 16.74 0.78 -3.02
N LEU A 8 15.82 1.74 -3.14
CA LEU A 8 15.15 2.13 -4.37
C LEU A 8 15.38 3.62 -4.71
N ILE A 9 16.12 4.35 -3.85
CA ILE A 9 16.29 5.80 -3.94
C ILE A 9 16.95 6.27 -5.24
N ASP A 10 17.90 5.50 -5.79
CA ASP A 10 18.57 5.87 -7.04
C ASP A 10 17.59 5.86 -8.22
N LYS A 11 16.70 4.85 -8.27
CA LYS A 11 15.65 4.74 -9.30
C LYS A 11 14.64 5.88 -9.13
N TYR A 12 14.26 6.16 -7.90
CA TYR A 12 13.37 7.27 -7.55
C TYR A 12 13.94 8.62 -8.01
N GLU A 13 15.21 8.90 -7.71
CA GLU A 13 15.87 10.16 -8.09
C GLU A 13 15.99 10.32 -9.60
N ILE A 14 16.20 9.23 -10.35
CA ILE A 14 16.17 9.26 -11.83
C ILE A 14 14.78 9.70 -12.32
N ILE A 15 13.71 9.12 -11.75
CA ILE A 15 12.33 9.48 -12.10
C ILE A 15 12.07 10.95 -11.75
N ARG A 16 12.40 11.38 -10.53
CA ARG A 16 12.24 12.76 -10.08
C ARG A 16 12.98 13.76 -10.97
N LYS A 17 14.25 13.50 -11.28
CA LYS A 17 15.08 14.37 -12.13
C LYS A 17 14.63 14.41 -13.59
N SER A 18 13.86 13.42 -14.06
CA SER A 18 13.23 13.46 -15.38
C SER A 18 12.04 14.42 -15.46
N GLY A 19 11.64 15.04 -14.34
CA GLY A 19 10.50 15.96 -14.27
C GLY A 19 9.16 15.26 -14.06
N ALA A 20 9.17 14.02 -13.57
CA ALA A 20 7.94 13.33 -13.21
C ALA A 20 7.24 14.02 -12.04
N GLU A 21 5.90 14.04 -12.08
CA GLU A 21 5.06 14.64 -11.04
C GLU A 21 4.53 13.60 -10.03
N ALA A 22 4.66 12.30 -10.34
CA ALA A 22 4.29 11.20 -9.46
C ALA A 22 5.03 9.91 -9.86
N VAL A 23 5.03 8.92 -8.97
CA VAL A 23 5.58 7.57 -9.21
C VAL A 23 4.46 6.54 -9.13
N ILE A 24 4.33 5.72 -10.18
CA ILE A 24 3.47 4.53 -10.14
C ILE A 24 4.31 3.36 -9.62
N LEU A 25 3.91 2.81 -8.47
CA LEU A 25 4.62 1.73 -7.80
C LEU A 25 3.89 0.39 -7.97
N VAL A 26 4.59 -0.59 -8.53
CA VAL A 26 4.14 -1.99 -8.58
C VAL A 26 5.12 -2.84 -7.78
N ALA A 27 4.83 -3.00 -6.48
CA ALA A 27 5.66 -3.68 -5.50
C ALA A 27 4.84 -4.17 -4.30
N ASN A 28 5.32 -5.21 -3.61
CA ASN A 28 4.70 -5.71 -2.38
C ASN A 28 5.18 -4.90 -1.17
N GLU A 29 4.73 -5.26 0.03
CA GLU A 29 4.95 -4.48 1.26
C GLU A 29 6.43 -4.29 1.60
N THR A 30 7.27 -5.28 1.33
CA THR A 30 8.71 -5.19 1.63
C THR A 30 9.36 -4.09 0.81
N GLU A 31 9.32 -4.17 -0.52
CA GLU A 31 9.91 -3.15 -1.41
C GLU A 31 9.19 -1.80 -1.30
N GLY A 32 7.86 -1.79 -1.14
CA GLY A 32 7.10 -0.57 -0.94
C GLY A 32 7.52 0.17 0.32
N SER A 33 7.75 -0.56 1.43
CA SER A 33 8.16 0.06 2.70
C SER A 33 9.56 0.67 2.62
N ILE A 34 10.47 0.07 1.84
CA ILE A 34 11.80 0.62 1.58
C ILE A 34 11.66 1.97 0.87
N LEU A 35 10.91 2.02 -0.24
CA LEU A 35 10.75 3.26 -0.98
C LEU A 35 10.06 4.35 -0.14
N VAL A 36 8.99 4.03 0.60
CA VAL A 36 8.30 5.01 1.45
C VAL A 36 9.25 5.61 2.48
N ARG A 37 10.04 4.79 3.19
CA ARG A 37 11.01 5.29 4.19
C ARG A 37 12.10 6.16 3.56
N GLU A 38 12.59 5.77 2.39
CA GLU A 38 13.61 6.55 1.68
C GLU A 38 13.06 7.89 1.18
N VAL A 39 11.88 7.91 0.57
CA VAL A 39 11.22 9.15 0.13
C VAL A 39 10.89 10.05 1.32
N ALA A 40 10.40 9.49 2.43
CA ALA A 40 10.13 10.24 3.66
C ALA A 40 11.39 10.93 4.25
N SER A 41 12.59 10.43 3.93
CA SER A 41 13.87 11.00 4.39
C SER A 41 14.35 12.18 3.53
N LEU A 42 13.77 12.40 2.36
CA LEU A 42 14.10 13.51 1.47
C LEU A 42 13.51 14.84 1.97
N PRO A 43 14.03 15.99 1.52
CA PRO A 43 13.33 17.27 1.64
C PRO A 43 11.90 17.16 1.08
N GLU A 44 10.94 17.87 1.68
CA GLU A 44 9.52 17.76 1.33
C GLU A 44 9.26 18.09 -0.15
N GLU A 45 9.97 19.08 -0.69
CA GLU A 45 9.94 19.47 -2.09
C GLU A 45 10.42 18.38 -3.06
N HIS A 46 11.08 17.34 -2.57
CA HIS A 46 11.58 16.21 -3.35
C HIS A 46 10.71 14.96 -3.20
N ARG A 47 9.61 15.00 -2.44
CA ARG A 47 8.71 13.86 -2.20
C ARG A 47 7.55 13.86 -3.19
N LEU A 48 7.76 13.23 -4.34
CA LEU A 48 6.72 12.97 -5.32
C LEU A 48 5.64 12.05 -4.72
N PRO A 49 4.36 12.27 -5.05
CA PRO A 49 3.29 11.34 -4.77
C PRO A 49 3.60 9.92 -5.26
N LEU A 50 3.30 8.93 -4.42
CA LEU A 50 3.46 7.52 -4.70
C LEU A 50 2.07 6.87 -4.89
N ILE A 51 1.79 6.39 -6.09
CA ILE A 51 0.55 5.71 -6.44
C ILE A 51 0.85 4.22 -6.57
N SER A 52 0.54 3.47 -5.53
CA SER A 52 0.84 2.05 -5.45
C SER A 52 -0.31 1.19 -5.95
N HIS A 53 0.02 0.09 -6.61
CA HIS A 53 -0.93 -1.01 -6.77
C HIS A 53 -1.18 -1.71 -5.42
N TRP A 54 -2.24 -2.52 -5.36
CA TRP A 54 -2.72 -3.16 -4.13
C TRP A 54 -1.72 -4.09 -3.43
N GLY A 55 -0.62 -4.52 -4.04
CA GLY A 55 0.33 -5.45 -3.39
C GLY A 55 0.91 -4.95 -2.07
N VAL A 56 0.94 -3.64 -1.83
CA VAL A 56 1.40 -3.05 -0.56
C VAL A 56 0.37 -3.13 0.58
N SER A 57 -0.91 -3.40 0.32
CA SER A 57 -1.92 -3.48 1.37
C SER A 57 -1.89 -4.82 2.13
N GLY A 58 -1.03 -5.74 1.71
CA GLY A 58 -0.76 -6.99 2.39
C GLY A 58 0.30 -6.90 3.50
N GLY A 59 0.30 -7.94 4.33
CA GLY A 59 1.35 -8.16 5.32
C GLY A 59 1.47 -7.03 6.34
N ALA A 60 2.72 -6.65 6.61
CA ALA A 60 3.11 -5.74 7.70
C ALA A 60 3.43 -4.32 7.19
N PHE A 61 2.86 -3.86 6.07
CA PHE A 61 3.27 -2.59 5.43
C PHE A 61 3.26 -1.38 6.37
N THR A 62 2.21 -1.21 7.17
CA THR A 62 2.08 -0.12 8.14
C THR A 62 3.14 -0.23 9.25
N GLU A 63 3.43 -1.44 9.74
CA GLU A 63 4.50 -1.70 10.70
C GLU A 63 5.88 -1.42 10.10
N LEU A 64 6.13 -1.87 8.88
CA LEU A 64 7.40 -1.70 8.19
C LEU A 64 7.68 -0.22 7.86
N THR A 65 6.65 0.56 7.54
CA THR A 65 6.79 1.99 7.23
C THR A 65 6.86 2.85 8.49
N GLY A 66 6.12 2.51 9.55
CA GLY A 66 6.00 3.34 10.75
C GLY A 66 5.56 4.77 10.41
N ASP A 67 6.06 5.75 11.14
CA ASP A 67 5.74 7.17 10.94
C ASP A 67 6.18 7.73 9.57
N ALA A 68 6.91 6.98 8.76
CA ALA A 68 7.31 7.42 7.42
C ALA A 68 6.11 7.57 6.48
N ILE A 69 5.08 6.72 6.63
CA ILE A 69 3.91 6.76 5.74
C ILE A 69 3.13 8.07 5.88
N GLU A 70 3.18 8.71 7.04
CA GLU A 70 2.52 10.00 7.30
C GLU A 70 3.24 11.19 6.63
N LYS A 71 4.47 10.99 6.14
CA LYS A 71 5.33 12.03 5.56
C LYS A 71 5.34 12.04 4.03
N VAL A 72 4.61 11.10 3.41
CA VAL A 72 4.58 10.87 1.98
C VAL A 72 3.13 10.88 1.50
N ASP A 73 2.86 11.56 0.38
CA ASP A 73 1.58 11.41 -0.31
C ASP A 73 1.52 10.01 -0.94
N PHE A 74 0.80 9.10 -0.28
CA PHE A 74 0.73 7.70 -0.66
C PHE A 74 -0.71 7.26 -0.89
N SER A 75 -0.97 6.78 -2.10
CA SER A 75 -2.29 6.29 -2.50
C SER A 75 -2.21 4.85 -3.00
N VAL A 76 -3.21 4.04 -2.67
CA VAL A 76 -3.31 2.64 -3.15
C VAL A 76 -4.49 2.50 -4.12
N VAL A 77 -4.22 1.96 -5.30
CA VAL A 77 -5.22 1.62 -6.30
C VAL A 77 -5.61 0.16 -6.17
N GLN A 78 -6.89 -0.08 -5.85
CA GLN A 78 -7.48 -1.42 -5.77
C GLN A 78 -8.88 -1.44 -6.38
N THR A 79 -9.26 -2.58 -6.95
CA THR A 79 -10.55 -2.77 -7.65
C THR A 79 -11.67 -3.23 -6.73
N TYR A 80 -11.35 -3.59 -5.49
CA TYR A 80 -12.29 -4.05 -4.49
C TYR A 80 -11.90 -3.52 -3.11
N SER A 81 -12.90 -3.16 -2.31
CA SER A 81 -12.74 -2.85 -0.89
C SER A 81 -13.93 -3.44 -0.14
N PHE A 82 -13.68 -3.92 1.07
CA PHE A 82 -14.76 -4.25 2.02
C PHE A 82 -15.37 -2.98 2.63
N PHE A 83 -14.61 -1.88 2.65
CA PHE A 83 -15.08 -0.54 3.02
C PHE A 83 -15.85 0.09 1.85
N ASP A 84 -16.96 0.77 2.17
CA ASP A 84 -17.80 1.52 1.22
C ASP A 84 -18.23 0.75 -0.05
N ASN A 85 -18.36 -0.58 0.08
CA ASN A 85 -18.75 -1.42 -1.04
C ASN A 85 -20.22 -1.18 -1.42
N LYS A 86 -20.47 -0.83 -2.68
CA LYS A 86 -21.81 -0.53 -3.22
C LYS A 86 -22.71 -1.76 -3.43
N ARG A 87 -22.31 -2.95 -2.97
CA ARG A 87 -23.05 -4.22 -3.11
C ARG A 87 -23.40 -4.81 -1.74
N PRO A 88 -24.32 -4.20 -0.97
CA PRO A 88 -24.58 -4.56 0.43
C PRO A 88 -25.08 -6.00 0.62
N GLU A 89 -25.89 -6.53 -0.30
CA GLU A 89 -26.40 -7.91 -0.20
C GLU A 89 -25.30 -8.97 -0.31
N ASN A 90 -24.34 -8.75 -1.21
CA ASN A 90 -23.19 -9.65 -1.38
C ASN A 90 -22.31 -9.63 -0.12
N LEU A 91 -22.05 -8.45 0.43
CA LEU A 91 -21.30 -8.30 1.68
C LEU A 91 -22.02 -9.01 2.84
N LYS A 92 -23.33 -8.81 2.98
CA LYS A 92 -24.12 -9.46 4.04
C LYS A 92 -24.01 -10.98 3.98
N ARG A 93 -24.11 -11.57 2.78
CA ARG A 93 -23.93 -13.01 2.58
C ARG A 93 -22.50 -13.48 2.90
N PHE A 94 -21.50 -12.71 2.47
CA PHE A 94 -20.10 -12.99 2.76
C PHE A 94 -19.84 -12.98 4.28
N TYR A 95 -20.18 -11.89 4.98
CA TYR A 95 -19.97 -11.79 6.43
C TYR A 95 -20.75 -12.84 7.23
N ALA A 96 -21.97 -13.20 6.81
CA ALA A 96 -22.73 -14.27 7.45
C ALA A 96 -22.03 -15.65 7.35
N THR A 97 -21.17 -15.84 6.35
CA THR A 97 -20.38 -17.06 6.17
C THR A 97 -19.08 -16.95 6.96
N VAL A 98 -18.34 -15.84 6.81
CA VAL A 98 -17.04 -15.65 7.46
C VAL A 98 -17.18 -15.66 8.99
N LYS A 99 -18.19 -15.01 9.57
CA LYS A 99 -18.47 -15.01 11.02
C LYS A 99 -18.70 -16.39 11.64
N LYS A 100 -19.05 -17.40 10.83
CA LYS A 100 -19.23 -18.78 11.30
C LYS A 100 -17.92 -19.58 11.31
N LEU A 101 -16.95 -19.15 10.51
CA LEU A 101 -15.71 -19.87 10.26
C LEU A 101 -14.51 -19.21 10.95
N PHE A 102 -14.58 -17.88 11.16
CA PHE A 102 -13.50 -17.05 11.65
C PHE A 102 -14.04 -15.97 12.60
N ASP A 103 -13.19 -15.48 13.49
CA ASP A 103 -13.49 -14.38 14.42
C ASP A 103 -13.34 -13.02 13.71
N VAL A 104 -14.31 -12.70 12.85
CA VAL A 104 -14.33 -11.47 12.04
C VAL A 104 -15.58 -10.67 12.40
N ASN A 105 -15.42 -9.49 12.97
CA ASN A 105 -16.51 -8.63 13.38
C ASN A 105 -16.86 -7.57 12.32
N GLY A 106 -15.85 -7.11 11.57
CA GLY A 106 -15.97 -6.09 10.53
C GLY A 106 -14.94 -6.21 9.40
N PRO A 107 -14.96 -5.27 8.42
CA PRO A 107 -13.97 -5.21 7.34
C PRO A 107 -12.53 -5.09 7.82
N GLU A 108 -12.30 -4.46 8.96
CA GLU A 108 -11.01 -4.28 9.63
C GLU A 108 -10.33 -5.59 10.05
N ASP A 109 -11.12 -6.62 10.33
CA ASP A 109 -10.62 -7.93 10.78
C ASP A 109 -10.27 -8.85 9.61
N ILE A 110 -10.51 -8.42 8.36
CA ILE A 110 -10.23 -9.23 7.18
C ILE A 110 -8.81 -8.90 6.68
N PRO A 111 -7.84 -9.82 6.84
CA PRO A 111 -6.50 -9.58 6.31
C PRO A 111 -6.52 -9.57 4.78
N SER A 112 -5.65 -8.75 4.19
CA SER A 112 -5.41 -8.84 2.75
C SER A 112 -4.88 -10.24 2.40
N PRO A 113 -5.43 -10.91 1.38
CA PRO A 113 -5.00 -12.26 1.01
C PRO A 113 -3.62 -12.28 0.32
N VAL A 114 -3.08 -11.11 -0.01
CA VAL A 114 -1.91 -10.92 -0.87
C VAL A 114 -1.09 -9.72 -0.39
N GLY A 115 0.21 -9.94 -0.34
CA GLY A 115 1.31 -9.11 0.14
C GLY A 115 2.55 -10.00 0.06
#